data_AF-A0A1B6I838-F1
#
_entry.id   AF-A0A1B6I838-F1
#
_cell.length_a   1.000
_cell.length_b   1.000
_cell.length_c   1.000
_cell.angle_alpha   90.00
_cell.angle_beta   90.00
_cell.angle_gamma   90.00
#
_symmetry.space_group_name_H-M   'P 1'
#
loop_
_entity.id
_entity.type
_entity.pdbx_description
1 polymer ?
#
loop_
_entity_poly.entity_id
_entity_poly.type
_entity_poly.pdbx_seq_one_letter_code
_entity_poly.pdbx_strand_id
1 'polypeptide(L)'
;MSSDSDAWCLCGSRRLIIHILDAATIIIIVGLQGGILNFYLIKYYNESIAPYFYFLADLFTMIVFAGTLTTSYNYLTKKQAIDEKLKKKANFFTPARLIQEVEINLPWSHQRLGVMPFSYISWLVYVIIMLSKVVVIFESPGLIEHLSEKDKFGPNVLKLTIALASLVFLSLVEGHNWSKRGSARYSFVTSTCAKNGIEMF
;
A
#
# COMPACT_ATOMS: atom_id res chain seq x y z
N MET A 1 -25.85 28.81 12.92
CA MET A 1 -25.98 28.03 11.67
C MET A 1 -24.62 27.93 10.96
N SER A 2 -23.55 27.53 11.69
CA SER A 2 -22.15 27.51 11.22
C SER A 2 -21.40 26.22 11.56
N SER A 3 -22.09 25.23 12.16
CA SER A 3 -21.45 24.01 12.69
C SER A 3 -21.10 22.97 11.63
N ASP A 4 -21.83 22.92 10.50
CA ASP A 4 -21.69 21.84 9.52
C ASP A 4 -20.56 22.07 8.51
N SER A 5 -20.19 23.33 8.24
CA SER A 5 -19.10 23.68 7.33
C SER A 5 -17.72 23.36 7.92
N ASP A 6 -17.52 23.65 9.20
CA ASP A 6 -16.24 23.47 9.88
C ASP A 6 -15.94 21.99 10.14
N ALA A 7 -16.96 21.21 10.51
CA ALA A 7 -16.84 19.76 10.69
C ALA A 7 -16.45 19.03 9.40
N TRP A 8 -16.93 19.50 8.24
CA TRP A 8 -16.62 18.87 6.95
C TRP A 8 -15.17 19.14 6.51
N CYS A 9 -14.68 20.38 6.70
CA CYS A 9 -13.28 20.74 6.43
C CYS A 9 -12.29 19.96 7.31
N LEU A 10 -12.57 19.82 8.61
CA LEU A 10 -11.76 19.06 9.55
C LEU A 10 -11.71 17.55 9.22
N CYS A 11 -12.85 16.97 8.80
CA CYS A 11 -12.92 15.55 8.47
C CYS A 11 -12.19 15.22 7.16
N GLY A 12 -12.26 16.11 6.16
CA GLY A 12 -11.48 15.99 4.92
C GLY A 12 -9.98 16.09 5.17
N SER A 13 -9.56 17.08 5.96
CA SER A 13 -8.15 17.27 6.33
C SER A 13 -7.58 16.08 7.10
N ARG A 14 -8.32 15.52 8.08
CA ARG A 14 -7.87 14.35 8.85
C ARG A 14 -7.64 13.12 7.97
N ARG A 15 -8.53 12.85 7.01
CA ARG A 15 -8.40 11.69 6.10
C ARG A 15 -7.24 11.84 5.15
N LEU A 16 -7.03 13.05 4.63
CA LEU A 16 -5.86 13.38 3.83
C LEU A 16 -4.57 13.15 4.61
N ILE A 17 -4.51 13.62 5.87
CA ILE A 17 -3.34 13.41 6.75
C ILE A 17 -3.07 11.92 6.93
N ILE A 18 -4.08 11.11 7.24
CA ILE A 18 -3.91 9.66 7.41
C ILE A 18 -3.38 9.01 6.12
N HIS A 19 -3.89 9.41 4.95
CA HIS A 19 -3.37 8.92 3.67
C HIS A 19 -1.93 9.33 3.39
N ILE A 20 -1.57 10.57 3.72
CA ILE A 20 -0.20 11.05 3.56
C ILE A 20 0.74 10.27 4.49
N LEU A 21 0.32 10.01 5.73
CA LEU A 21 1.10 9.22 6.68
C LEU A 21 1.28 7.77 6.21
N ASP A 22 0.23 7.16 5.65
CA ASP A 22 0.30 5.81 5.08
C ASP A 22 1.24 5.77 3.86
N ALA A 23 1.13 6.74 2.96
CA ALA A 23 2.05 6.89 1.82
C ALA A 23 3.49 7.11 2.27
N ALA A 24 3.73 7.98 3.25
CA ALA A 24 5.05 8.22 3.81
C ALA A 24 5.63 6.94 4.44
N THR A 25 4.81 6.18 5.17
CA THR A 25 5.18 4.88 5.76
C THR A 25 5.67 3.91 4.69
N ILE A 26 4.90 3.74 3.60
CA ILE A 26 5.29 2.86 2.49
C ILE A 26 6.60 3.32 1.85
N ILE A 27 6.75 4.61 1.56
CA ILE A 27 7.96 5.15 0.93
C ILE A 27 9.19 4.95 1.82
N ILE A 28 9.06 5.20 3.13
CA ILE A 28 10.14 4.99 4.09
C ILE A 28 10.53 3.51 4.15
N ILE A 29 9.55 2.60 4.27
CA ILE A 29 9.83 1.17 4.38
C ILE A 29 10.46 0.64 3.09
N VAL A 30 9.91 0.98 1.92
CA VAL A 30 10.46 0.55 0.61
C VAL A 30 11.86 1.13 0.40
N GLY A 31 12.09 2.40 0.76
CA GLY A 31 13.41 3.03 0.66
C GLY A 31 14.44 2.38 1.58
N LEU A 32 14.10 2.13 2.85
CA LEU A 32 14.97 1.44 3.80
C LEU A 32 15.25 0.00 3.35
N GLN A 33 14.22 -0.73 2.94
CA GLN A 33 14.34 -2.11 2.49
C GLN A 33 15.21 -2.22 1.24
N GLY A 34 14.96 -1.38 0.23
CA GLY A 34 15.76 -1.29 -0.98
C GLY A 34 17.21 -0.91 -0.69
N GLY A 35 17.43 0.09 0.18
CA GLY A 35 18.76 0.50 0.61
C GLY A 35 19.56 -0.61 1.29
N ILE A 36 18.95 -1.36 2.20
CA ILE A 36 19.62 -2.48 2.89
C ILE A 36 19.94 -3.61 1.89
N LEU A 37 19.01 -3.99 1.02
CA LEU A 37 19.26 -5.03 0.02
C LEU A 37 20.34 -4.61 -0.98
N ASN A 38 20.33 -3.35 -1.44
CA ASN A 38 21.35 -2.81 -2.34
C ASN A 38 22.73 -2.75 -1.66
N PHE A 39 22.78 -2.46 -0.35
CA PHE A 39 24.03 -2.53 0.43
C PHE A 39 24.65 -3.92 0.38
N TYR A 40 23.86 -4.99 0.56
CA TYR A 40 24.35 -6.37 0.43
C TYR A 40 24.89 -6.66 -0.97
N LEU A 41 24.18 -6.21 -2.01
CA LEU A 41 24.59 -6.41 -3.40
C LEU A 41 25.90 -5.67 -3.74
N ILE A 42 26.05 -4.41 -3.31
CA ILE A 42 27.24 -3.59 -3.61
C ILE A 42 28.46 -4.08 -2.86
N LYS A 43 28.30 -4.54 -1.62
CA LYS A 43 29.41 -5.08 -0.82
C LYS A 43 30.08 -6.26 -1.53
N TYR A 44 29.34 -7.03 -2.30
CA TYR A 44 29.82 -8.24 -2.97
C TYR A 44 30.12 -8.03 -4.46
N TYR A 45 29.29 -7.26 -5.17
CA TYR A 45 29.48 -6.90 -6.58
C TYR A 45 30.12 -5.51 -6.72
N ASN A 46 31.17 -5.23 -5.96
CA ASN A 46 31.82 -3.91 -5.92
C ASN A 46 32.47 -3.49 -7.25
N GLU A 47 32.85 -4.45 -8.09
CA GLU A 47 33.44 -4.18 -9.42
C GLU A 47 32.39 -4.03 -10.54
N SER A 48 31.12 -4.33 -10.26
CA SER A 48 30.04 -4.30 -11.25
C SER A 48 29.15 -3.09 -11.07
N ILE A 49 28.64 -2.54 -12.17
CA ILE A 49 27.68 -1.43 -12.17
C ILE A 49 26.23 -1.96 -11.98
N ALA A 50 26.01 -3.27 -12.14
CA ALA A 50 24.68 -3.88 -12.08
C ALA A 50 23.87 -3.55 -10.81
N PRO A 51 24.45 -3.51 -9.58
CA PRO A 51 23.72 -3.16 -8.37
C PRO A 51 23.11 -1.75 -8.38
N TYR A 52 23.65 -0.81 -9.17
CA TYR A 52 23.12 0.55 -9.26
C TYR A 52 21.80 0.63 -10.03
N PHE A 53 21.52 -0.30 -10.96
CA PHE A 53 20.21 -0.38 -11.62
C PHE A 53 19.10 -0.74 -10.64
N TYR A 54 19.42 -1.48 -9.58
CA TYR A 54 18.45 -1.81 -8.54
C TYR A 54 18.03 -0.60 -7.70
N PHE A 55 18.86 0.44 -7.58
CA PHE A 55 18.44 1.72 -7.00
C PHE A 55 17.42 2.44 -7.87
N LEU A 56 17.60 2.42 -9.20
CA LEU A 56 16.63 2.99 -10.13
C LEU A 56 15.30 2.24 -10.07
N ALA A 57 15.35 0.91 -9.96
CA ALA A 57 14.16 0.08 -9.79
C ALA A 57 13.41 0.38 -8.48
N ASP A 58 14.12 0.66 -7.38
CA ASP A 58 13.50 1.07 -6.11
C ASP A 58 12.81 2.44 -6.23
N LEU A 59 13.47 3.40 -6.89
CA LEU A 59 12.89 4.72 -7.14
C LEU A 59 11.63 4.61 -8.00
N PHE A 60 11.68 3.78 -9.05
CA PHE A 60 10.51 3.50 -9.87
C PHE A 60 9.37 2.90 -9.04
N THR A 61 9.67 1.95 -8.15
CA THR A 61 8.68 1.34 -7.26
C THR A 61 8.04 2.35 -6.32
N MET A 62 8.84 3.26 -5.75
CA MET A 62 8.34 4.37 -4.92
C MET A 62 7.38 5.28 -5.70
N ILE A 63 7.71 5.63 -6.94
CA ILE A 63 6.84 6.44 -7.82
C ILE A 63 5.53 5.69 -8.12
N VAL A 64 5.60 4.40 -8.41
CA VAL A 64 4.43 3.55 -8.67
C VAL A 64 3.51 3.48 -7.44
N PHE A 65 4.04 3.35 -6.23
CA PHE A 65 3.25 3.41 -5.00
C PHE A 65 2.63 4.79 -4.76
N ALA A 66 3.39 5.87 -4.94
CA ALA A 66 2.88 7.23 -4.80
C ALA A 66 1.72 7.50 -5.78
N GLY A 67 1.86 7.07 -7.04
CA GLY A 67 0.79 7.16 -8.05
C GLY A 67 -0.44 6.33 -7.68
N THR A 68 -0.23 5.11 -7.19
CA THR A 68 -1.31 4.22 -6.73
C THR A 68 -2.09 4.83 -5.57
N LEU A 69 -1.41 5.35 -4.55
CA LEU A 69 -2.09 5.95 -3.39
C LEU A 69 -2.78 7.28 -3.75
N THR A 70 -2.20 8.06 -4.66
CA THR A 70 -2.83 9.29 -5.17
C THR A 70 -4.10 8.97 -5.95
N THR A 71 -4.06 7.97 -6.82
CA THR A 71 -5.25 7.53 -7.57
C THR A 71 -6.31 6.94 -6.64
N SER A 72 -5.91 6.14 -5.65
CA SER A 72 -6.79 5.64 -4.58
C SER A 72 -7.46 6.76 -3.81
N TYR A 73 -6.70 7.75 -3.34
CA TYR A 73 -7.24 8.90 -2.59
C TYR A 73 -8.27 9.68 -3.42
N ASN A 74 -7.94 9.99 -4.68
CA ASN A 74 -8.83 10.70 -5.60
C ASN A 74 -10.11 9.91 -5.88
N TYR A 75 -9.96 8.59 -6.09
CA TYR A 75 -11.08 7.68 -6.28
C TYR A 75 -12.00 7.65 -5.06
N LEU A 76 -11.44 7.42 -3.87
CA LEU A 76 -12.20 7.24 -2.64
C LEU A 76 -12.89 8.54 -2.22
N THR A 77 -12.25 9.70 -2.45
CA THR A 77 -12.83 11.02 -2.17
C THR A 77 -14.03 11.29 -3.08
N LYS A 78 -13.90 11.00 -4.38
CA LYS A 78 -15.01 11.12 -5.34
C LYS A 78 -16.17 10.18 -4.99
N LYS A 79 -15.85 8.92 -4.67
CA LYS A 79 -16.84 7.93 -4.26
C LYS A 79 -17.63 8.40 -3.04
N GLN A 80 -16.95 8.85 -1.99
CA GLN A 80 -17.62 9.31 -0.78
C GLN A 80 -18.52 10.52 -1.03
N ALA A 81 -18.06 11.50 -1.81
CA ALA A 81 -18.87 12.68 -2.13
C ALA A 81 -20.15 12.31 -2.90
N ILE A 82 -20.09 11.28 -3.75
CA ILE A 82 -21.27 10.74 -4.44
C ILE A 82 -22.17 10.00 -3.45
N ASP A 83 -21.64 9.10 -2.63
CA ASP A 83 -22.40 8.33 -1.64
C ASP A 83 -23.15 9.25 -0.66
N GLU A 84 -22.53 10.36 -0.22
CA GLU A 84 -23.17 11.35 0.64
C GLU A 84 -24.31 12.09 -0.07
N LYS A 85 -24.14 12.45 -1.35
CA LYS A 85 -25.21 13.05 -2.17
C LYS A 85 -26.37 12.07 -2.36
N LEU A 86 -26.09 10.80 -2.61
CA LEU A 86 -27.10 9.75 -2.73
C LEU A 86 -27.86 9.55 -1.43
N LYS A 87 -27.16 9.49 -0.29
CA LYS A 87 -27.80 9.36 1.03
C LYS A 87 -28.71 10.56 1.35
N LYS A 88 -28.29 11.79 1.02
CA LYS A 88 -29.13 12.99 1.17
C LYS A 88 -30.40 12.91 0.31
N LYS A 89 -30.30 12.46 -0.94
CA LYS A 89 -31.46 12.26 -1.83
C LYS A 89 -32.39 11.14 -1.35
N ALA A 90 -31.83 10.03 -0.87
CA ALA A 90 -32.59 8.90 -0.35
C ALA A 90 -33.50 9.30 0.82
N ASN A 91 -32.98 10.12 1.74
CA ASN A 91 -33.74 10.61 2.90
C ASN A 91 -34.89 11.57 2.53
N PHE A 92 -34.95 12.06 1.28
CA PHE A 92 -35.86 13.12 0.85
C PHE A 92 -37.15 12.62 0.17
N PHE A 93 -37.53 11.33 0.27
CA PHE A 93 -38.67 10.66 -0.44
C PHE A 93 -38.31 9.89 -1.73
N THR A 94 -37.09 9.34 -1.87
CA THR A 94 -36.79 8.54 -3.08
C THR A 94 -37.18 7.06 -2.87
N PRO A 95 -38.02 6.44 -3.73
CA PRO A 95 -38.34 5.02 -3.64
C PRO A 95 -37.09 4.16 -3.86
N ALA A 96 -36.94 3.08 -3.08
CA ALA A 96 -35.74 2.23 -3.05
C ALA A 96 -35.27 1.71 -4.43
N ARG A 97 -36.20 1.52 -5.38
CA ARG A 97 -35.91 1.09 -6.75
C ARG A 97 -35.06 2.10 -7.53
N LEU A 98 -35.31 3.41 -7.36
CA LEU A 98 -34.53 4.44 -8.04
C LEU A 98 -33.11 4.55 -7.47
N ILE A 99 -32.93 4.31 -6.17
CA ILE A 99 -31.61 4.30 -5.54
C ILE A 99 -30.79 3.14 -6.11
N GLN A 100 -31.40 1.97 -6.25
CA GLN A 100 -30.76 0.79 -6.83
C GLN A 100 -30.38 1.00 -8.31
N GLU A 101 -31.23 1.61 -9.12
CA GLU A 101 -30.89 1.93 -10.52
C GLU A 101 -29.76 2.96 -10.61
N VAL A 102 -29.75 3.98 -9.76
CA VAL A 102 -28.67 4.97 -9.72
C VAL A 102 -27.36 4.30 -9.30
N GLU A 103 -27.39 3.39 -8.31
CA GLU A 103 -26.20 2.67 -7.84
C GLU A 103 -25.62 1.74 -8.90
N ILE A 104 -26.47 1.00 -9.63
CA ILE A 104 -26.04 0.12 -10.74
C ILE A 104 -25.36 0.92 -11.85
N ASN A 105 -25.88 2.11 -12.17
CA ASN A 105 -25.35 2.98 -13.23
C ASN A 105 -24.12 3.80 -12.83
N LEU A 106 -23.63 3.68 -11.59
CA LEU A 106 -22.40 4.36 -11.19
C LEU A 106 -21.19 3.80 -11.94
N PRO A 107 -20.21 4.64 -12.32
CA PRO A 107 -19.01 4.19 -13.04
C PRO A 107 -18.18 3.15 -12.28
N TRP A 108 -18.40 3.03 -10.97
CA TRP A 108 -17.70 2.13 -10.07
C TRP A 108 -18.38 0.75 -9.89
N SER A 109 -19.65 0.62 -10.29
CA SER A 109 -20.49 -0.57 -10.11
C SER A 109 -20.01 -1.75 -10.99
N HIS A 110 -19.47 -1.44 -12.18
CA HIS A 110 -19.13 -2.44 -13.20
C HIS A 110 -17.67 -2.90 -13.20
N GLN A 111 -16.86 -2.55 -12.19
CA GLN A 111 -15.46 -2.95 -12.15
C GLN A 111 -15.31 -4.43 -11.75
N ARG A 112 -15.31 -5.33 -12.75
CA ARG A 112 -15.07 -6.79 -12.58
C ARG A 112 -13.69 -7.12 -11.98
N LEU A 113 -12.71 -6.23 -12.11
CA LEU A 113 -11.32 -6.42 -11.64
C LEU A 113 -11.08 -5.94 -10.20
N GLY A 114 -12.15 -5.75 -9.43
CA GLY A 114 -12.05 -5.10 -8.13
C GLY A 114 -11.92 -3.58 -8.27
N VAL A 115 -12.23 -2.91 -7.17
CA VAL A 115 -12.49 -1.46 -7.13
C VAL A 115 -11.22 -0.62 -7.44
N MET A 116 -10.02 -1.22 -7.33
CA MET A 116 -8.74 -0.50 -7.48
C MET A 116 -7.63 -1.41 -8.09
N PRO A 117 -7.60 -1.62 -9.41
CA PRO A 117 -6.63 -2.53 -10.05
C PRO A 117 -5.16 -2.10 -9.87
N PHE A 118 -4.90 -0.80 -9.69
CA PHE A 118 -3.54 -0.25 -9.53
C PHE A 118 -2.84 -0.73 -8.25
N SER A 119 -3.58 -1.11 -7.19
CA SER A 119 -2.97 -1.66 -5.98
C SER A 119 -2.34 -3.03 -6.24
N TYR A 120 -2.96 -3.86 -7.09
CA TYR A 120 -2.39 -5.16 -7.46
C TYR A 120 -1.15 -5.00 -8.34
N ILE A 121 -1.18 -4.05 -9.27
CA ILE A 121 -0.05 -3.79 -10.17
C ILE A 121 1.16 -3.27 -9.39
N SER A 122 0.95 -2.28 -8.51
CA SER A 122 2.03 -1.74 -7.67
C SER A 122 2.61 -2.79 -6.73
N TRP A 123 1.76 -3.61 -6.10
CA TRP A 123 2.21 -4.74 -5.29
C TRP A 123 3.05 -5.74 -6.10
N LEU A 124 2.60 -6.12 -7.29
CA LEU A 124 3.31 -7.07 -8.14
C LEU A 124 4.67 -6.54 -8.61
N VAL A 125 4.73 -5.26 -9.03
CA VAL A 125 5.99 -4.60 -9.41
C VAL A 125 6.97 -4.62 -8.24
N TYR A 126 6.51 -4.25 -7.05
CA TYR A 126 7.31 -4.28 -5.83
C TYR A 126 7.82 -5.68 -5.51
N VAL A 127 6.95 -6.69 -5.53
CA VAL A 127 7.31 -8.09 -5.21
C VAL A 127 8.35 -8.61 -6.20
N ILE A 128 8.21 -8.35 -7.51
CA ILE A 128 9.18 -8.80 -8.51
C ILE A 128 10.56 -8.19 -8.25
N ILE A 129 10.64 -6.87 -8.02
CA ILE A 129 11.91 -6.18 -7.81
C ILE A 129 12.55 -6.59 -6.48
N MET A 130 11.76 -6.73 -5.42
CA MET A 130 12.26 -7.19 -4.13
C MET A 130 12.75 -8.63 -4.19
N LEU A 131 11.95 -9.53 -4.76
CA LEU A 131 12.32 -10.95 -4.87
C LEU A 131 13.52 -11.16 -5.79
N SER A 132 13.66 -10.41 -6.88
CA SER A 132 14.84 -10.55 -7.75
C SER A 132 16.12 -10.25 -6.98
N LYS A 133 16.12 -9.25 -6.09
CA LYS A 133 17.27 -8.95 -5.22
C LYS A 133 17.52 -10.06 -4.22
N VAL A 134 16.46 -10.55 -3.57
CA VAL A 134 16.57 -11.67 -2.63
C VAL A 134 17.14 -12.90 -3.34
N VAL A 135 16.63 -13.28 -4.50
CA VAL A 135 17.16 -14.41 -5.29
C VAL A 135 18.63 -14.19 -5.62
N VAL A 136 19.02 -13.02 -6.12
CA VAL A 136 20.44 -12.73 -6.40
C VAL A 136 21.29 -12.85 -5.14
N ILE A 137 20.83 -12.36 -3.99
CA ILE A 137 21.53 -12.47 -2.70
C ILE A 137 21.72 -13.94 -2.30
N PHE A 138 20.68 -14.77 -2.44
CA PHE A 138 20.71 -16.17 -2.02
C PHE A 138 21.45 -17.10 -3.00
N GLU A 139 21.42 -16.81 -4.29
CA GLU A 139 22.13 -17.58 -5.33
C GLU A 139 23.61 -17.21 -5.44
N SER A 140 24.04 -16.05 -4.92
CA SER A 140 25.43 -15.59 -5.03
C SER A 140 26.36 -16.42 -4.13
N PRO A 141 27.28 -17.23 -4.70
CA PRO A 141 28.14 -18.13 -3.93
C PRO A 141 29.05 -17.33 -2.99
N GLY A 142 29.05 -17.63 -1.70
CA GLY A 142 29.88 -16.93 -0.73
C GLY A 142 29.27 -15.64 -0.16
N LEU A 143 28.18 -15.07 -0.69
CA LEU A 143 27.54 -13.92 -0.03
C LEU A 143 26.97 -14.33 1.33
N ILE A 144 26.20 -15.43 1.36
CA ILE A 144 25.58 -15.93 2.60
C ILE A 144 26.60 -16.54 3.55
N GLU A 145 27.62 -17.23 3.02
CA GLU A 145 28.64 -17.89 3.85
C GLU A 145 29.51 -16.89 4.62
N HIS A 146 29.70 -15.67 4.07
CA HIS A 146 30.45 -14.61 4.74
C HIS A 146 29.59 -13.74 5.66
N LEU A 147 28.27 -13.94 5.71
CA LEU A 147 27.37 -13.22 6.62
C LEU A 147 27.45 -13.86 8.02
N SER A 148 28.33 -13.31 8.85
CA SER A 148 28.45 -13.72 10.25
C SER A 148 27.34 -13.11 11.10
N GLU A 149 26.81 -13.87 12.05
CA GLU A 149 25.86 -13.36 13.05
C GLU A 149 26.46 -12.28 13.98
N LYS A 150 27.80 -12.19 14.02
CA LYS A 150 28.52 -11.16 14.77
C LYS A 150 28.50 -9.80 14.07
N ASP A 151 28.20 -9.76 12.78
CA ASP A 151 28.15 -8.52 12.01
C ASP A 151 26.81 -7.81 12.22
N LYS A 152 26.87 -6.49 12.36
CA LYS A 152 25.66 -5.65 12.49
C LYS A 152 24.71 -5.79 11.30
N PHE A 153 25.26 -5.99 10.10
CA PHE A 153 24.53 -6.29 8.86
C PHE A 153 24.75 -7.75 8.47
N GLY A 154 24.43 -8.66 9.39
CA GLY A 154 24.45 -10.09 9.18
C GLY A 154 23.08 -10.66 8.75
N PRO A 155 22.89 -11.99 8.85
CA PRO A 155 21.69 -12.68 8.39
C PRO A 155 20.39 -12.20 9.06
N ASN A 156 20.47 -11.74 10.31
CA ASN A 156 19.31 -11.28 11.06
C ASN A 156 18.71 -10.00 10.47
N VAL A 157 19.55 -9.05 10.04
CA VAL A 157 19.08 -7.82 9.37
C VAL A 157 18.50 -8.16 8.00
N LEU A 158 19.08 -9.12 7.27
CA LEU A 158 18.53 -9.58 6.00
C LEU A 158 17.12 -10.18 6.18
N LYS A 159 16.94 -11.08 7.16
CA LYS A 159 15.63 -11.67 7.50
C LYS A 159 14.60 -10.59 7.88
N LEU A 160 14.98 -9.66 8.76
CA LEU A 160 14.13 -8.55 9.15
C LEU A 160 13.73 -7.68 7.95
N THR A 161 14.69 -7.39 7.06
CA THR A 161 14.49 -6.59 5.86
C THR A 161 13.47 -7.24 4.93
N ILE A 162 13.54 -8.56 4.73
CA ILE A 162 12.55 -9.29 3.94
C ILE A 162 11.17 -9.26 4.62
N ALA A 163 11.13 -9.43 5.95
CA ALA A 163 9.90 -9.39 6.72
C ALA A 163 9.16 -8.04 6.64
N LEU A 164 9.85 -6.92 6.42
CA LEU A 164 9.24 -5.60 6.23
C LEU A 164 8.25 -5.53 5.05
N ALA A 165 8.30 -6.47 4.10
CA ALA A 165 7.32 -6.55 3.00
C ALA A 165 5.88 -6.72 3.50
N SER A 166 5.72 -7.34 4.68
CA SER A 166 4.43 -7.42 5.37
C SER A 166 3.83 -6.06 5.68
N LEU A 167 4.63 -5.16 6.23
CA LEU A 167 4.21 -3.82 6.60
C LEU A 167 3.86 -3.02 5.35
N VAL A 168 4.61 -3.18 4.26
CA VAL A 168 4.27 -2.60 2.95
C VAL A 168 2.90 -3.08 2.48
N PHE A 169 2.63 -4.39 2.57
CA PHE A 169 1.33 -4.96 2.21
C PHE A 169 0.19 -4.41 3.08
N LEU A 170 0.39 -4.39 4.40
CA LEU A 170 -0.61 -3.92 5.36
C LEU A 170 -0.96 -2.45 5.12
N SER A 171 0.05 -1.59 5.00
CA SER A 171 -0.13 -0.18 4.66
C SER A 171 -0.84 -0.02 3.31
N LEU A 172 -0.43 -0.78 2.28
CA LEU A 172 -1.09 -0.71 0.98
C LEU A 172 -2.58 -1.05 1.08
N VAL A 173 -2.95 -2.08 1.84
CA VAL A 173 -4.34 -2.47 2.06
C VAL A 173 -5.10 -1.39 2.85
N GLU A 174 -4.49 -0.81 3.87
CA GLU A 174 -5.09 0.27 4.67
C GLU A 174 -5.34 1.53 3.84
N GLY A 175 -4.37 1.97 3.04
CA GLY A 175 -4.48 3.08 2.10
C GLY A 175 -5.53 2.88 0.99
N HIS A 176 -6.12 1.69 0.86
CA HIS A 176 -7.22 1.42 -0.07
C HIS A 176 -8.53 1.09 0.66
N ASN A 177 -8.56 1.18 2.00
CA ASN A 177 -9.68 0.79 2.81
C ASN A 177 -10.29 1.94 3.63
N TRP A 178 -11.08 2.81 2.97
CA TRP A 178 -12.00 3.75 3.64
C TRP A 178 -13.35 3.15 3.99
N SER A 179 -13.39 1.87 4.37
CA SER A 179 -14.63 1.25 4.80
C SER A 179 -15.09 1.82 6.15
N LYS A 180 -16.41 2.01 6.30
CA LYS A 180 -16.97 2.46 7.57
C LYS A 180 -16.72 1.39 8.64
N ARG A 181 -16.35 1.84 9.84
CA ARG A 181 -16.18 0.98 11.02
C ARG A 181 -17.48 0.19 11.26
N GLY A 182 -17.35 -1.13 11.37
CA GLY A 182 -18.49 -2.06 11.52
C GLY A 182 -19.11 -2.58 10.20
N SER A 183 -18.64 -2.15 9.04
CA SER A 183 -19.01 -2.80 7.78
C SER A 183 -18.33 -4.17 7.63
N ALA A 184 -18.97 -5.11 6.91
CA ALA A 184 -18.39 -6.43 6.64
C ALA A 184 -16.99 -6.35 6.00
N ARG A 185 -16.78 -5.36 5.11
CA ARG A 185 -15.48 -5.08 4.49
C ARG A 185 -14.43 -4.63 5.50
N TYR A 186 -14.80 -3.76 6.45
CA TYR A 186 -13.90 -3.32 7.50
C TYR A 186 -13.44 -4.50 8.35
N SER A 187 -14.39 -5.32 8.84
CA SER A 187 -14.10 -6.49 9.66
C SER A 187 -13.22 -7.51 8.93
N PHE A 188 -13.49 -7.77 7.64
CA PHE A 188 -12.68 -8.63 6.80
C PHE A 188 -11.24 -8.12 6.70
N VAL A 189 -11.05 -6.87 6.28
CA VAL A 189 -9.71 -6.28 6.15
C VAL A 189 -8.95 -6.28 7.47
N THR A 190 -9.58 -5.85 8.57
CA THR A 190 -8.93 -5.86 9.89
C THR A 190 -8.57 -7.28 10.35
N SER A 191 -9.40 -8.28 10.05
CA SER A 191 -9.11 -9.67 10.40
C SER A 191 -7.96 -10.23 9.57
N THR A 192 -7.93 -9.96 8.27
CA THR A 192 -6.82 -10.37 7.38
C THR A 192 -5.52 -9.69 7.80
N CYS A 193 -5.55 -8.39 8.09
CA CYS A 193 -4.38 -7.65 8.55
C CYS A 193 -3.87 -8.19 9.91
N ALA A 194 -4.77 -8.47 10.85
CA ALA A 194 -4.41 -9.02 12.15
C ALA A 194 -3.83 -10.44 12.03
N LYS A 195 -4.42 -11.32 11.22
CA LYS A 195 -3.92 -12.69 10.99
C LYS A 195 -2.55 -12.68 10.32
N ASN A 196 -2.39 -11.91 9.24
CA ASN A 196 -1.11 -11.78 8.56
C ASN A 196 -0.06 -11.22 9.52
N GLY A 197 -0.40 -10.21 10.32
CA GLY A 197 0.49 -9.67 11.34
C GLY A 197 0.93 -10.71 12.38
N ILE A 198 0.02 -11.58 12.82
CA ILE A 198 0.32 -12.66 13.78
C ILE A 198 1.19 -13.75 13.15
N GLU A 199 0.97 -14.14 11.90
CA GLU A 199 1.74 -15.20 11.24
C GLU A 199 3.19 -14.81 10.93
N MET A 200 3.53 -13.53 11.04
CA MET A 200 4.84 -12.98 10.65
C MET A 200 5.78 -12.75 11.84
N PHE A 201 5.30 -12.87 13.08
CA PHE A 201 6.07 -12.75 14.33
C PHE A 201 5.97 -14.03 15.16
#